data_AF-A0A813Z9V2-F1
#
_entry.id   AF-A0A813Z9V2-F1
#
_cell.length_a   1.000
_cell.length_b   1.000
_cell.length_c   1.000
_cell.angle_alpha   90.00
_cell.angle_beta   90.00
_cell.angle_gamma   90.00
#
_symmetry.space_group_name_H-M   'P 1'
#
loop_
_entity.id
_entity.type
_entity.pdbx_description
1 polymer ?
#
loop_
_entity_poly.entity_id
_entity_poly.type
_entity_poly.pdbx_seq_one_letter_code
_entity_poly.pdbx_strand_id
1 'polypeptide(L)'
;MALSTLNELNSPSKNHLYKDIGLDQWPIIYCANYNIGFLGMEKLHPFDSSKWRSVVRFLRDAQMITNATIVQPNEATKEDLLTVHTRRYLSSLKWSINVARVLEVAPIAVLPSFLVQRKVLRPLRYQTGGTILAGKLALERGWAINIGGGFHHCSSDRGGGFCAYADLTLLIKNLFTYYSDRVKKVLIVDLDAHQGNGYEHDFLNDDRVFIMDMYNRQIYPHDHEAKSAIKCKVELTNHTNDKTYLRLLHINLEKSLNEFRPDFVVYNAGTDILEGDPLGNLNITPEGVVVRDEIVFSKCIRDKQLPIVMCTSDGIEHKRIFVLFSGSKGKDGHSWCPDCVAAEKPIEEAVKSSLPSNGVFIECFVGDRASWKDTNCPFRTDSQTRLTDIPTLVEWGTPKRLVERELLDTETIKILFEED
;
A
#
# COMPACT_ATOMS: atom_id res chain seq x y z
N MET A 1 29.31 -43.75 -11.29
CA MET A 1 29.22 -43.05 -12.59
C MET A 1 27.90 -43.40 -13.28
N ALA A 2 26.76 -42.86 -12.81
CA ALA A 2 25.47 -42.82 -13.55
C ALA A 2 24.34 -42.20 -12.69
N LEU A 3 24.56 -41.09 -11.99
CA LEU A 3 23.49 -40.38 -11.24
C LEU A 3 23.65 -38.84 -11.23
N SER A 4 24.63 -38.28 -11.95
CA SER A 4 24.95 -36.85 -11.89
C SER A 4 24.66 -36.07 -13.17
N THR A 5 23.95 -36.64 -14.16
CA THR A 5 23.82 -36.03 -15.50
C THR A 5 22.40 -35.87 -16.02
N LEU A 6 21.37 -35.99 -15.16
CA LEU A 6 19.97 -35.77 -15.57
C LEU A 6 19.28 -34.54 -14.94
N ASN A 7 19.95 -33.79 -14.05
CA ASN A 7 19.39 -32.58 -13.41
C ASN A 7 19.88 -31.24 -14.00
N GLU A 8 20.73 -31.24 -15.03
CA GLU A 8 21.29 -29.99 -15.59
C GLU A 8 20.48 -29.38 -16.74
N LEU A 9 19.38 -29.99 -17.18
CA LEU A 9 18.67 -29.56 -18.40
C LEU A 9 17.45 -28.65 -18.20
N ASN A 10 17.16 -28.15 -16.99
CA ASN A 10 16.14 -27.11 -16.76
C ASN A 10 16.42 -26.27 -15.49
N SER A 11 17.65 -25.84 -15.27
CA SER A 11 17.91 -24.86 -14.20
C SER A 11 17.31 -23.50 -14.58
N PRO A 12 16.54 -22.81 -13.70
CA PRO A 12 16.10 -21.42 -13.88
C PRO A 12 17.24 -20.40 -14.03
N SER A 13 18.51 -20.83 -14.11
CA SER A 13 19.75 -20.05 -14.03
C SER A 13 19.95 -18.94 -15.06
N LYS A 14 19.02 -18.73 -16.00
CA LYS A 14 19.07 -17.63 -16.98
C LYS A 14 18.15 -16.45 -16.67
N ASN A 15 17.22 -16.57 -15.73
CA ASN A 15 16.42 -15.42 -15.31
C ASN A 15 17.11 -14.71 -14.14
N HIS A 16 17.63 -13.51 -14.36
CA HIS A 16 18.35 -12.75 -13.33
C HIS A 16 17.47 -12.29 -12.16
N LEU A 17 16.14 -12.41 -12.27
CA LEU A 17 15.23 -12.17 -11.15
C LEU A 17 15.19 -13.35 -10.16
N TYR A 18 15.63 -14.54 -10.58
CA TYR A 18 15.75 -15.73 -9.75
C TYR A 18 17.14 -15.87 -9.15
N LYS A 19 17.36 -15.11 -8.08
CA LYS A 19 18.59 -15.17 -7.29
C LYS A 19 18.57 -16.39 -6.37
N ASP A 20 19.75 -16.94 -6.13
CA ASP A 20 19.96 -17.85 -5.02
C ASP A 20 20.13 -17.06 -3.73
N ILE A 21 19.38 -17.47 -2.71
CA ILE A 21 19.26 -16.78 -1.44
C ILE A 21 19.68 -17.73 -0.33
N GLY A 22 20.53 -17.24 0.58
CA GLY A 22 21.02 -18.01 1.72
C GLY A 22 19.89 -18.50 2.63
N LEU A 23 20.11 -19.63 3.32
CA LEU A 23 19.13 -20.21 4.25
C LEU A 23 18.94 -19.35 5.51
N ASP A 24 19.90 -18.49 5.81
CA ASP A 24 19.89 -17.50 6.89
C ASP A 24 19.01 -16.28 6.61
N GLN A 25 18.70 -16.04 5.33
CA GLN A 25 17.77 -14.98 4.93
C GLN A 25 16.34 -15.50 4.93
N TRP A 26 15.41 -14.75 5.51
CA TRP A 26 14.01 -15.12 5.57
C TRP A 26 13.32 -14.81 4.24
N PRO A 27 12.22 -15.52 3.87
CA PRO A 27 11.45 -15.26 2.65
C PRO A 27 10.68 -13.92 2.64
N ILE A 28 11.27 -12.85 3.17
CA ILE A 28 10.72 -11.50 3.23
C ILE A 28 11.57 -10.60 2.33
N ILE A 29 10.95 -10.08 1.27
CA ILE A 29 11.63 -9.38 0.19
C ILE A 29 11.39 -7.88 0.32
N TYR A 30 12.49 -7.12 0.32
CA TYR A 30 12.47 -5.67 0.29
C TYR A 30 13.85 -5.11 -0.07
N CYS A 31 13.88 -3.96 -0.74
CA CYS A 31 15.07 -3.12 -0.75
C CYS A 31 14.70 -1.63 -0.64
N ALA A 32 15.66 -0.82 -0.21
CA ALA A 32 15.45 0.62 -0.04
C ALA A 32 15.01 1.33 -1.34
N ASN A 33 15.29 0.73 -2.50
CA ASN A 33 14.89 1.25 -3.82
C ASN A 33 13.39 1.10 -4.10
N TYR A 34 12.61 0.42 -3.25
CA TYR A 34 11.15 0.31 -3.38
C TYR A 34 10.44 1.64 -3.18
N ASN A 35 11.04 2.52 -2.38
CA ASN A 35 10.41 3.76 -1.96
C ASN A 35 10.56 4.80 -3.08
N ILE A 36 9.44 5.45 -3.42
CA ILE A 36 9.44 6.61 -4.31
C ILE A 36 9.75 7.83 -3.45
N GLY A 37 10.76 8.62 -3.82
CA GLY A 37 11.16 9.79 -3.03
C GLY A 37 11.90 10.82 -3.86
N PHE A 38 11.31 12.01 -3.99
CA PHE A 38 11.92 13.15 -4.67
C PHE A 38 11.15 14.45 -4.39
N LEU A 39 11.85 15.46 -3.85
CA LEU A 39 11.36 16.84 -3.65
C LEU A 39 10.03 16.98 -2.87
N GLY A 40 9.77 16.11 -1.88
CA GLY A 40 8.54 16.22 -1.06
C GLY A 40 7.28 15.65 -1.75
N MET A 41 7.39 15.13 -2.97
CA MET A 41 6.26 14.55 -3.70
C MET A 41 5.71 13.29 -3.03
N GLU A 42 6.48 12.64 -2.16
CA GLU A 42 6.00 11.59 -1.25
C GLU A 42 4.84 12.05 -0.35
N LYS A 43 4.65 13.37 -0.17
CA LYS A 43 3.55 13.96 0.61
C LYS A 43 2.34 14.38 -0.24
N LEU A 44 2.49 14.44 -1.56
CA LEU A 44 1.46 14.89 -2.51
C LEU A 44 0.70 13.73 -3.17
N HIS A 45 1.20 12.52 -2.96
CA HIS A 45 0.56 11.29 -3.37
C HIS A 45 -0.36 10.83 -2.22
N PRO A 46 -1.60 10.39 -2.47
CA PRO A 46 -2.44 9.81 -1.41
C PRO A 46 -1.73 8.62 -0.74
N PHE A 47 -0.86 7.94 -1.47
CA PHE A 47 0.00 6.88 -0.96
C PHE A 47 1.29 7.43 -0.35
N ASP A 48 1.57 7.03 0.90
CA ASP A 48 2.89 7.22 1.48
C ASP A 48 3.91 6.36 0.72
N SER A 49 4.66 6.99 -0.17
CA SER A 49 5.71 6.31 -0.92
C SER A 49 6.91 5.87 -0.06
N SER A 50 6.87 6.14 1.25
CA SER A 50 7.77 5.61 2.28
C SER A 50 7.18 4.46 3.10
N LYS A 51 5.91 4.04 2.87
CA LYS A 51 5.22 2.98 3.63
C LYS A 51 6.07 1.73 3.82
N TRP A 52 6.69 1.26 2.75
CA TRP A 52 7.54 0.05 2.78
C TRP A 52 8.75 0.20 3.71
N ARG A 53 9.35 1.40 3.76
CA ARG A 53 10.41 1.72 4.72
C ARG A 53 9.88 1.73 6.14
N SER A 54 8.68 2.26 6.37
CA SER A 54 8.05 2.31 7.70
C SER A 54 7.78 0.90 8.23
N VAL A 55 7.18 0.01 7.42
CA VAL A 55 6.96 -1.41 7.76
C VAL A 55 8.29 -2.09 8.11
N VAL A 56 9.31 -1.95 7.26
CA VAL A 56 10.61 -2.59 7.49
C VAL A 56 11.34 -2.00 8.69
N ARG A 57 11.16 -0.71 9.00
CA ARG A 57 11.69 -0.09 10.21
C ARG A 57 11.00 -0.68 11.44
N PHE A 58 9.67 -0.71 11.46
CA PHE A 58 8.89 -1.30 12.55
C PHE A 58 9.33 -2.73 12.86
N LEU A 59 9.45 -3.59 11.84
CA LEU A 59 9.89 -4.98 12.01
C LEU A 59 11.33 -5.11 12.54
N ARG A 60 12.21 -4.16 12.22
CA ARG A 60 13.58 -4.13 12.76
C ARG A 60 13.63 -3.67 14.20
N ASP A 61 12.86 -2.62 14.52
CA ASP A 61 12.78 -2.07 15.87
C ASP A 61 12.17 -3.10 16.83
N ALA A 62 11.20 -3.89 16.33
CA ALA A 62 10.64 -5.06 17.01
C ALA A 62 11.57 -6.30 17.01
N GLN A 63 12.78 -6.20 16.46
CA GLN A 63 13.78 -7.28 16.37
C GLN A 63 13.29 -8.54 15.63
N MET A 64 12.27 -8.43 14.79
CA MET A 64 11.75 -9.54 13.98
C MET A 64 12.61 -9.79 12.75
N ILE A 65 13.22 -8.75 12.18
CA ILE A 65 14.12 -8.86 11.02
C ILE A 65 15.37 -8.00 11.20
N THR A 66 16.42 -8.30 10.44
CA THR A 66 17.64 -7.50 10.33
C THR A 66 17.97 -7.22 8.87
N ASN A 67 18.97 -6.38 8.61
CA ASN A 67 19.49 -6.17 7.25
C ASN A 67 20.09 -7.45 6.65
N ALA A 68 20.56 -8.39 7.48
CA ALA A 68 21.12 -9.66 7.02
C ALA A 68 20.00 -10.65 6.68
N THR A 69 18.91 -10.68 7.47
CA THR A 69 17.83 -11.65 7.26
C THR A 69 16.87 -11.25 6.14
N ILE A 70 16.82 -9.99 5.72
CA ILE A 70 15.94 -9.53 4.64
C ILE A 70 16.52 -9.82 3.25
N VAL A 71 15.66 -10.19 2.29
CA VAL A 71 16.07 -10.53 0.93
C VAL A 71 15.96 -9.31 0.01
N GLN A 72 17.02 -9.03 -0.74
CA GLN A 72 17.04 -7.94 -1.71
C GLN A 72 16.84 -8.43 -3.16
N PRO A 73 15.81 -7.93 -3.87
CA PRO A 73 15.53 -8.31 -5.24
C PRO A 73 16.38 -7.54 -6.25
N ASN A 74 16.40 -8.03 -7.48
CA ASN A 74 16.92 -7.30 -8.63
C ASN A 74 15.82 -6.45 -9.29
N GLU A 75 16.20 -5.39 -10.00
CA GLU A 75 15.27 -4.58 -10.81
C GLU A 75 14.75 -5.42 -11.98
N ALA A 76 13.43 -5.44 -12.20
CA ALA A 76 12.86 -5.99 -13.43
C ALA A 76 13.34 -5.18 -14.64
N THR A 77 13.95 -5.85 -15.62
CA THR A 77 14.41 -5.21 -16.85
C THR A 77 13.26 -5.00 -17.82
N LYS A 78 13.50 -4.23 -18.88
CA LYS A 78 12.51 -4.05 -19.94
C LYS A 78 12.18 -5.38 -20.62
N GLU A 79 13.17 -6.24 -20.78
CA GLU A 79 13.06 -7.56 -21.37
C GLU A 79 12.15 -8.46 -20.53
N ASP A 80 12.31 -8.44 -19.20
CA ASP A 80 11.41 -9.16 -18.29
C ASP A 80 9.97 -8.66 -18.45
N LEU A 81 9.79 -7.34 -18.41
CA LEU A 81 8.47 -6.70 -18.54
C LEU A 81 7.80 -7.00 -19.88
N LEU A 82 8.56 -7.18 -20.97
CA LEU A 82 8.03 -7.55 -22.29
C LEU A 82 7.46 -8.97 -22.37
N THR A 83 7.68 -9.80 -21.33
CA THR A 83 7.05 -11.13 -21.21
C THR A 83 5.53 -11.02 -21.01
N VAL A 84 5.09 -9.94 -20.37
CA VAL A 84 3.67 -9.65 -20.15
C VAL A 84 3.21 -8.43 -20.91
N HIS A 85 4.00 -7.35 -20.92
CA HIS A 85 3.54 -6.07 -21.41
C HIS A 85 3.74 -5.90 -22.91
N THR A 86 2.78 -5.22 -23.55
CA THR A 86 2.94 -4.82 -24.94
C THR A 86 4.06 -3.78 -25.07
N ARG A 87 4.81 -3.85 -26.19
CA ARG A 87 5.82 -2.83 -26.53
C ARG A 87 5.22 -1.43 -26.58
N ARG A 88 3.96 -1.32 -27.02
CA ARG A 88 3.20 -0.07 -27.09
C ARG A 88 3.01 0.51 -25.69
N TYR A 89 2.52 -0.28 -24.75
CA TYR A 89 2.30 0.17 -23.37
C TYR A 89 3.61 0.62 -22.71
N LEU A 90 4.66 -0.21 -22.73
CA LEU A 90 5.95 0.16 -22.13
C LEU A 90 6.56 1.41 -22.79
N SER A 91 6.34 1.61 -24.09
CA SER A 91 6.78 2.83 -24.77
C SER A 91 5.98 4.06 -24.36
N SER A 92 4.71 3.89 -24.00
CA SER A 92 3.85 4.98 -23.50
C SER A 92 4.35 5.53 -22.17
N LEU A 93 4.92 4.69 -21.30
CA LEU A 93 5.48 5.08 -19.99
C LEU A 93 6.74 5.96 -20.10
N LYS A 94 7.31 6.12 -21.31
CA LYS A 94 8.37 7.11 -21.55
C LYS A 94 7.87 8.55 -21.42
N TRP A 95 6.57 8.78 -21.49
CA TRP A 95 5.96 10.09 -21.39
C TRP A 95 5.42 10.33 -19.98
N SER A 96 5.91 11.36 -19.30
CA SER A 96 5.55 11.69 -17.91
C SER A 96 4.04 11.88 -17.72
N ILE A 97 3.34 12.45 -18.71
CA ILE A 97 1.88 12.61 -18.68
C ILE A 97 1.14 11.27 -18.58
N ASN A 98 1.65 10.21 -19.22
CA ASN A 98 1.03 8.88 -19.14
C ASN A 98 1.29 8.26 -17.77
N VAL A 99 2.50 8.42 -17.24
CA VAL A 99 2.83 7.95 -15.88
C VAL A 99 1.99 8.67 -14.83
N ALA A 100 1.80 9.99 -14.97
CA ALA A 100 0.95 10.78 -14.09
C ALA A 100 -0.51 10.33 -14.11
N ARG A 101 -1.03 9.88 -15.25
CA ARG A 101 -2.38 9.31 -15.36
C ARG A 101 -2.49 7.92 -14.73
N VAL A 102 -1.52 7.05 -15.00
CA VAL A 102 -1.47 5.68 -14.45
C VAL A 102 -1.39 5.72 -12.92
N LEU A 103 -0.59 6.64 -12.39
CA LEU A 103 -0.38 6.81 -10.95
C LEU A 103 -1.31 7.85 -10.30
N GLU A 104 -2.23 8.43 -11.08
CA GLU A 104 -3.16 9.48 -10.65
C GLU A 104 -2.52 10.66 -9.89
N VAL A 105 -1.27 10.99 -10.22
CA VAL A 105 -0.50 12.07 -9.58
C VAL A 105 -0.15 13.11 -10.61
N ALA A 106 -1.07 14.09 -10.75
CA ALA A 106 -0.97 15.15 -11.74
C ALA A 106 0.39 15.89 -11.76
N PRO A 107 1.06 16.19 -10.63
CA PRO A 107 2.38 16.83 -10.64
C PRO A 107 3.47 16.06 -11.39
N ILE A 108 3.37 14.73 -11.54
CA ILE A 108 4.34 13.94 -12.31
C ILE A 108 4.36 14.36 -13.78
N ALA A 109 3.25 14.87 -14.32
CA ALA A 109 3.09 15.15 -15.75
C ALA A 109 4.10 16.16 -16.30
N VAL A 110 4.54 17.10 -15.46
CA VAL A 110 5.48 18.18 -15.85
C VAL A 110 6.93 17.85 -15.55
N LEU A 111 7.20 16.69 -14.93
CA LEU A 111 8.57 16.28 -14.61
C LEU A 111 9.30 15.79 -15.87
N PRO A 112 10.60 16.09 -16.00
CA PRO A 112 11.45 15.47 -16.99
C PRO A 112 11.37 13.93 -16.96
N SER A 113 11.18 13.31 -18.13
CA SER A 113 10.98 11.86 -18.24
C SER A 113 12.08 11.05 -17.53
N PHE A 114 13.35 11.45 -17.64
CA PHE A 114 14.45 10.74 -16.98
C PHE A 114 14.31 10.71 -15.43
N LEU A 115 13.73 11.75 -14.83
CA LEU A 115 13.45 11.77 -13.38
C LEU A 115 12.32 10.81 -13.05
N VAL A 116 11.23 10.82 -13.83
CA VAL A 116 10.11 9.89 -13.66
C VAL A 116 10.59 8.44 -13.80
N GLN A 117 11.40 8.14 -14.81
CA GLN A 117 11.98 6.81 -14.99
C GLN A 117 12.83 6.36 -13.80
N ARG A 118 13.66 7.27 -13.25
CA ARG A 118 14.62 6.95 -12.18
C ARG A 118 14.01 6.93 -10.78
N LYS A 119 13.07 7.84 -10.51
CA LYS A 119 12.56 8.11 -9.16
C LYS A 119 11.17 7.55 -8.92
N VAL A 120 10.40 7.23 -9.95
CA VAL A 120 9.03 6.72 -9.84
C VAL A 120 8.95 5.29 -10.38
N LEU A 121 9.21 5.12 -11.68
CA LEU A 121 9.04 3.81 -12.33
C LEU A 121 10.09 2.78 -11.92
N ARG A 122 11.34 3.20 -11.70
CA ARG A 122 12.40 2.27 -11.24
C ARG A 122 12.07 1.62 -9.89
N PRO A 123 11.60 2.34 -8.86
CA PRO A 123 11.08 1.71 -7.65
C PRO A 123 10.01 0.65 -7.90
N LEU A 124 9.03 0.92 -8.77
CA LEU A 124 8.00 -0.05 -9.13
C LEU A 124 8.60 -1.29 -9.81
N ARG A 125 9.64 -1.14 -10.64
CA ARG A 125 10.37 -2.29 -11.23
C ARG A 125 11.12 -3.14 -10.20
N TYR A 126 11.62 -2.55 -9.12
CA TYR A 126 12.19 -3.31 -8.00
C TYR A 126 11.12 -4.09 -7.24
N GLN A 127 9.94 -3.49 -7.04
CA GLN A 127 8.80 -4.17 -6.45
C GLN A 127 8.36 -5.35 -7.33
N THR A 128 8.24 -5.14 -8.65
CA THR A 128 7.96 -6.21 -9.63
C THR A 128 9.00 -7.33 -9.55
N GLY A 129 10.29 -7.02 -9.56
CA GLY A 129 11.35 -8.03 -9.41
C GLY A 129 11.29 -8.77 -8.07
N GLY A 130 10.82 -8.09 -7.02
CA GLY A 130 10.54 -8.71 -5.73
C GLY A 130 9.44 -9.75 -5.75
N THR A 131 8.33 -9.45 -6.44
CA THR A 131 7.21 -10.39 -6.60
C THR A 131 7.68 -11.68 -7.30
N ILE A 132 8.53 -11.56 -8.32
CA ILE A 132 9.11 -12.72 -9.02
C ILE A 132 10.03 -13.53 -8.10
N LEU A 133 10.93 -12.87 -7.37
CA LEU A 133 11.83 -13.54 -6.43
C LEU A 133 11.06 -14.20 -5.27
N ALA A 134 10.02 -13.54 -4.77
CA ALA A 134 9.14 -14.07 -3.74
C ALA A 134 8.42 -15.33 -4.23
N GLY A 135 7.95 -15.36 -5.49
CA GLY A 135 7.41 -16.56 -6.11
C GLY A 135 8.36 -17.76 -6.09
N LYS A 136 9.63 -17.55 -6.45
CA LYS A 136 10.67 -18.58 -6.35
C LYS A 136 10.84 -19.06 -4.90
N LEU A 137 10.98 -18.14 -3.95
CA LEU A 137 11.19 -18.49 -2.55
C LEU A 137 9.99 -19.22 -1.94
N ALA A 138 8.77 -18.86 -2.34
CA ALA A 138 7.56 -19.58 -1.93
C ALA A 138 7.57 -21.02 -2.44
N LEU A 139 8.00 -21.29 -3.68
CA LEU A 139 8.16 -22.64 -4.20
C LEU A 139 9.25 -23.45 -3.48
N GLU A 140 10.32 -22.79 -3.06
CA GLU A 140 11.46 -23.44 -2.41
C GLU A 140 11.23 -23.66 -0.91
N ARG A 141 10.47 -22.79 -0.25
CA ARG A 141 10.40 -22.68 1.22
C ARG A 141 8.97 -22.74 1.77
N GLY A 142 7.98 -22.88 0.90
CA GLY A 142 6.56 -22.95 1.23
C GLY A 142 5.86 -21.60 1.36
N TRP A 143 6.60 -20.51 1.60
CA TRP A 143 6.02 -19.17 1.67
C TRP A 143 7.02 -18.07 1.32
N ALA A 144 6.51 -16.93 0.90
CA ALA A 144 7.26 -15.68 0.81
C ALA A 144 6.35 -14.46 0.91
N ILE A 145 6.90 -13.34 1.37
CA ILE A 145 6.22 -12.04 1.44
C ILE A 145 7.06 -11.02 0.68
N ASN A 146 6.51 -10.46 -0.38
CA ASN A 146 7.02 -9.21 -0.93
C ASN A 146 6.38 -8.05 -0.17
N ILE A 147 7.19 -7.23 0.49
CA ILE A 147 6.69 -6.07 1.25
C ILE A 147 6.08 -5.01 0.33
N GLY A 148 6.36 -5.04 -0.98
CA GLY A 148 5.65 -4.21 -1.97
C GLY A 148 4.99 -5.07 -3.05
N GLY A 149 4.79 -4.49 -4.23
CA GLY A 149 4.13 -5.17 -5.35
C GLY A 149 2.64 -5.36 -5.12
N GLY A 150 2.04 -6.34 -5.80
CA GLY A 150 0.59 -6.55 -5.76
C GLY A 150 -0.17 -5.55 -6.63
N PHE A 151 0.40 -5.18 -7.77
CA PHE A 151 -0.12 -4.12 -8.64
C PHE A 151 -1.30 -4.61 -9.50
N HIS A 152 -2.40 -4.93 -8.82
CA HIS A 152 -3.52 -5.66 -9.39
C HIS A 152 -4.36 -4.88 -10.41
N HIS A 153 -4.20 -3.56 -10.53
CA HIS A 153 -4.88 -2.73 -11.54
C HIS A 153 -4.13 -2.63 -12.88
N CYS A 154 -2.91 -3.15 -12.98
CA CYS A 154 -2.15 -3.14 -14.23
C CYS A 154 -2.37 -4.44 -15.02
N SER A 155 -2.77 -4.31 -16.28
CA SER A 155 -2.81 -5.40 -17.26
C SER A 155 -1.58 -5.36 -18.19
N SER A 156 -1.47 -6.32 -19.09
CA SER A 156 -0.45 -6.38 -20.14
C SER A 156 -0.36 -5.12 -21.02
N ASP A 157 -1.44 -4.38 -21.24
CA ASP A 157 -1.46 -3.24 -22.15
C ASP A 157 -1.89 -1.91 -21.52
N ARG A 158 -2.22 -1.90 -20.23
CA ARG A 158 -2.75 -0.74 -19.51
C ARG A 158 -2.32 -0.75 -18.06
N GLY A 159 -2.06 0.45 -17.51
CA GLY A 159 -1.96 0.66 -16.07
C GLY A 159 -3.04 1.64 -15.62
N GLY A 160 -3.30 1.67 -14.33
CA GLY A 160 -4.31 2.50 -13.66
C GLY A 160 -4.29 2.18 -12.18
N GLY A 161 -5.03 2.95 -11.36
CA GLY A 161 -5.12 2.71 -9.92
C GLY A 161 -3.74 2.52 -9.28
N PHE A 162 -2.80 3.43 -9.56
CA PHE A 162 -1.44 3.41 -8.99
C PHE A 162 -0.52 2.27 -9.47
N CYS A 163 -1.02 1.41 -10.36
CA CYS A 163 -0.33 0.23 -10.85
C CYS A 163 0.24 0.44 -12.26
N ALA A 164 1.58 0.49 -12.37
CA ALA A 164 2.27 0.70 -13.65
C ALA A 164 2.86 -0.56 -14.30
N TYR A 165 2.99 -1.65 -13.54
CA TYR A 165 3.55 -2.91 -14.04
C TYR A 165 2.73 -4.08 -13.49
N ALA A 166 2.38 -5.05 -14.35
CA ALA A 166 1.56 -6.20 -14.02
C ALA A 166 2.43 -7.30 -13.38
N ASP A 167 2.89 -7.06 -12.15
CA ASP A 167 3.83 -7.93 -11.45
C ASP A 167 3.24 -9.30 -11.11
N LEU A 168 1.96 -9.36 -10.73
CA LEU A 168 1.25 -10.62 -10.49
C LEU A 168 1.09 -11.45 -11.78
N THR A 169 0.72 -10.82 -12.90
CA THR A 169 0.70 -11.48 -14.22
C THR A 169 2.08 -12.00 -14.59
N LEU A 170 3.13 -11.19 -14.38
CA LEU A 170 4.51 -11.57 -14.70
C LEU A 170 4.98 -12.75 -13.86
N LEU A 171 4.65 -12.76 -12.57
CA LEU A 171 4.91 -13.89 -11.68
C LEU A 171 4.28 -15.17 -12.23
N ILE A 172 2.97 -15.15 -12.50
CA ILE A 172 2.23 -16.34 -12.92
C ILE A 172 2.77 -16.87 -14.26
N LYS A 173 3.03 -16.01 -15.24
CA LYS A 173 3.65 -16.43 -16.52
C LYS A 173 5.05 -17.01 -16.31
N ASN A 174 5.85 -16.44 -15.40
CA ASN A 174 7.16 -16.97 -15.07
C ASN A 174 7.08 -18.32 -14.34
N LEU A 175 6.10 -18.55 -13.47
CA LEU A 175 5.85 -19.85 -12.85
C LEU A 175 5.52 -20.91 -13.91
N PHE A 176 4.59 -20.60 -14.82
CA PHE A 176 4.25 -21.51 -15.92
C PHE A 176 5.38 -21.75 -16.91
N THR A 177 6.35 -20.83 -17.02
CA THR A 177 7.47 -20.98 -17.95
C THR A 177 8.63 -21.74 -17.31
N TYR A 178 9.07 -21.32 -16.13
CA TYR A 178 10.29 -21.80 -15.49
C TYR A 178 10.07 -22.93 -14.47
N TYR A 179 8.83 -23.15 -14.04
CA TYR A 179 8.46 -24.18 -13.07
C TYR A 179 7.25 -25.01 -13.57
N SER A 180 7.13 -25.21 -14.88
CA SER A 180 6.01 -25.92 -15.52
C SER A 180 5.81 -27.38 -15.08
N ASP A 181 6.87 -28.00 -14.56
CA ASP A 181 6.87 -29.32 -13.97
C ASP A 181 6.24 -29.35 -12.57
N ARG A 182 6.28 -28.22 -11.84
CA ARG A 182 5.78 -28.07 -10.47
C ARG A 182 4.48 -27.27 -10.36
N VAL A 183 4.26 -26.31 -11.26
CA VAL A 183 3.13 -25.37 -11.22
C VAL A 183 2.36 -25.41 -12.53
N LYS A 184 1.15 -25.96 -12.48
CA LYS A 184 0.22 -26.03 -13.61
C LYS A 184 -1.05 -25.22 -13.36
N LYS A 185 -1.41 -25.00 -12.10
CA LYS A 185 -2.58 -24.25 -11.67
C LYS A 185 -2.23 -23.24 -10.57
N VAL A 186 -2.63 -21.98 -10.76
CA VAL A 186 -2.42 -20.91 -9.77
C VAL A 186 -3.76 -20.37 -9.28
N LEU A 187 -3.93 -20.29 -7.97
CA LEU A 187 -5.04 -19.58 -7.33
C LEU A 187 -4.58 -18.17 -6.95
N ILE A 188 -5.28 -17.16 -7.45
CA ILE A 188 -5.17 -15.79 -6.94
C ILE A 188 -6.25 -15.62 -5.87
N VAL A 189 -5.83 -15.22 -4.67
CA VAL A 189 -6.69 -14.77 -3.58
C VAL A 189 -6.45 -13.27 -3.45
N ASP A 190 -7.39 -12.46 -3.89
CA ASP A 190 -7.31 -11.00 -3.79
C ASP A 190 -8.29 -10.50 -2.74
N LEU A 191 -7.74 -9.86 -1.71
CA LEU A 191 -8.44 -9.35 -0.54
C LEU A 191 -8.24 -7.84 -0.36
N ASP A 192 -7.80 -7.16 -1.43
CA ASP A 192 -7.83 -5.71 -1.55
C ASP A 192 -9.29 -5.20 -1.62
N ALA A 193 -9.54 -3.97 -1.18
CA ALA A 193 -10.90 -3.41 -1.21
C ALA A 193 -11.39 -3.19 -2.65
N HIS A 194 -10.47 -3.01 -3.62
CA HIS A 194 -10.76 -2.79 -5.02
C HIS A 194 -10.70 -4.10 -5.81
N GLN A 195 -11.49 -4.18 -6.88
CA GLN A 195 -11.43 -5.32 -7.82
C GLN A 195 -10.08 -5.36 -8.55
N GLY A 196 -9.44 -6.53 -8.60
CA GLY A 196 -8.14 -6.76 -9.24
C GLY A 196 -8.19 -6.85 -10.76
N ASN A 197 -8.76 -5.84 -11.43
CA ASN A 197 -9.11 -5.87 -12.86
C ASN A 197 -7.93 -6.10 -13.83
N GLY A 198 -6.70 -5.82 -13.44
CA GLY A 198 -5.51 -5.95 -14.29
C GLY A 198 -5.21 -7.40 -14.68
N TYR A 199 -5.00 -8.28 -13.69
CA TYR A 199 -4.75 -9.71 -13.97
C TYR A 199 -6.03 -10.43 -14.41
N GLU A 200 -7.21 -9.94 -14.04
CA GLU A 200 -8.49 -10.45 -14.54
C GLU A 200 -8.59 -10.33 -16.07
N HIS A 201 -8.24 -9.17 -16.63
CA HIS A 201 -8.12 -9.00 -18.09
C HIS A 201 -7.10 -9.96 -18.69
N ASP A 202 -5.92 -10.07 -18.07
CA ASP A 202 -4.83 -10.89 -18.61
C ASP A 202 -5.13 -12.40 -18.60
N PHE A 203 -5.95 -12.89 -17.66
CA PHE A 203 -6.27 -14.31 -17.48
C PHE A 203 -7.73 -14.68 -17.77
N LEU A 204 -8.51 -13.78 -18.36
CA LEU A 204 -9.95 -13.97 -18.65
C LEU A 204 -10.28 -15.33 -19.29
N ASN A 205 -9.39 -15.83 -20.16
CA ASN A 205 -9.58 -17.09 -20.90
C ASN A 205 -8.53 -18.16 -20.55
N ASP A 206 -7.86 -18.07 -19.40
CA ASP A 206 -6.83 -19.04 -18.97
C ASP A 206 -7.32 -19.92 -17.81
N ASP A 207 -7.74 -21.15 -18.12
CA ASP A 207 -8.26 -22.09 -17.13
C ASP A 207 -7.21 -22.58 -16.12
N ARG A 208 -5.93 -22.32 -16.36
CA ARG A 208 -4.85 -22.60 -15.40
C ARG A 208 -4.82 -21.60 -14.25
N VAL A 209 -5.56 -20.50 -14.34
CA VAL A 209 -5.70 -19.50 -13.28
C VAL A 209 -7.12 -19.53 -12.72
N PHE A 210 -7.21 -19.50 -11.40
CA PHE A 210 -8.47 -19.31 -10.68
C PHE A 210 -8.38 -18.04 -9.87
N ILE A 211 -9.36 -17.17 -10.04
CA ILE A 211 -9.42 -15.88 -9.36
C ILE A 211 -10.53 -15.95 -8.32
N MET A 212 -10.13 -15.84 -7.06
CA MET A 212 -11.00 -15.48 -5.95
C MET A 212 -10.74 -14.02 -5.61
N ASP A 213 -11.74 -13.17 -5.82
CA ASP A 213 -11.65 -11.73 -5.53
C ASP A 213 -12.79 -11.33 -4.59
N MET A 214 -12.43 -10.70 -3.48
CA MET A 214 -13.31 -10.26 -2.40
C MET A 214 -13.14 -8.77 -2.13
N TYR A 215 -13.96 -7.98 -2.81
CA TYR A 215 -13.80 -6.53 -2.92
C TYR A 215 -15.11 -5.78 -2.65
N ASN A 216 -15.02 -4.49 -2.38
CA ASN A 216 -16.17 -3.59 -2.27
C ASN A 216 -16.70 -3.25 -3.67
N ARG A 217 -17.89 -3.76 -4.04
CA ARG A 217 -18.44 -3.54 -5.39
C ARG A 217 -18.85 -2.09 -5.68
N GLN A 218 -18.89 -1.24 -4.65
CA GLN A 218 -19.38 0.14 -4.74
C GLN A 218 -18.28 1.16 -5.05
N ILE A 219 -17.03 0.73 -5.14
CA ILE A 219 -15.87 1.58 -5.42
C ILE A 219 -15.20 1.20 -6.74
N TYR A 220 -14.18 1.97 -7.14
CA TYR A 220 -13.36 1.72 -8.34
C TYR A 220 -12.94 0.24 -8.42
N PRO A 221 -12.87 -0.38 -9.62
CA PRO A 221 -12.91 0.18 -10.98
C PRO A 221 -14.25 0.06 -11.73
N HIS A 222 -15.21 -0.72 -11.23
CA HIS A 222 -16.45 -1.08 -11.94
C HIS A 222 -16.22 -1.74 -13.32
N ASP A 223 -15.16 -2.52 -13.47
CA ASP A 223 -14.78 -3.14 -14.75
C ASP A 223 -15.54 -4.46 -14.96
N HIS A 224 -16.70 -4.40 -15.62
CA HIS A 224 -17.57 -5.55 -15.84
C HIS A 224 -16.98 -6.63 -16.77
N GLU A 225 -16.10 -6.24 -17.69
CA GLU A 225 -15.45 -7.20 -18.59
C GLU A 225 -14.44 -8.03 -17.81
N ALA A 226 -13.52 -7.38 -17.09
CA ALA A 226 -12.56 -8.05 -16.22
C ALA A 226 -13.26 -8.93 -15.18
N LYS A 227 -14.35 -8.42 -14.59
CA LYS A 227 -15.18 -9.09 -13.58
C LYS A 227 -15.67 -10.47 -14.03
N SER A 228 -15.76 -10.74 -15.33
CA SER A 228 -16.16 -12.05 -15.85
C SER A 228 -15.10 -13.16 -15.70
N ALA A 229 -13.83 -12.80 -15.47
CA ALA A 229 -12.73 -13.72 -15.17
C ALA A 229 -12.79 -14.31 -13.75
N ILE A 230 -13.51 -13.64 -12.83
CA ILE A 230 -13.56 -14.01 -11.42
C ILE A 230 -14.42 -15.27 -11.23
N LYS A 231 -13.77 -16.39 -10.89
CA LYS A 231 -14.43 -17.70 -10.66
C LYS A 231 -15.08 -17.77 -9.28
N CYS A 232 -14.49 -17.16 -8.26
CA CYS A 232 -15.10 -16.99 -6.94
C CYS A 232 -15.19 -15.51 -6.59
N LYS A 233 -16.37 -14.93 -6.80
CA LYS A 233 -16.63 -13.51 -6.63
C LYS A 233 -17.36 -13.26 -5.32
N VAL A 234 -16.76 -12.47 -4.44
CA VAL A 234 -17.35 -12.10 -3.15
C VAL A 234 -17.52 -10.59 -3.11
N GLU A 235 -18.71 -10.12 -3.49
CA GLU A 235 -18.98 -8.69 -3.52
C GLU A 235 -19.41 -8.18 -2.13
N LEU A 236 -18.55 -7.37 -1.53
CA LEU A 236 -18.80 -6.66 -0.29
C LEU A 236 -19.49 -5.33 -0.55
N THR A 237 -20.02 -4.73 0.52
CA THR A 237 -20.61 -3.39 0.50
C THR A 237 -19.91 -2.50 1.51
N ASN A 238 -20.12 -1.18 1.39
CA ASN A 238 -19.57 -0.19 2.30
C ASN A 238 -19.80 -0.58 3.77
N HIS A 239 -18.78 -0.34 4.60
CA HIS A 239 -18.80 -0.59 6.05
C HIS A 239 -19.00 -2.07 6.43
N THR A 240 -18.65 -3.02 5.55
CA THR A 240 -18.59 -4.43 5.95
C THR A 240 -17.62 -4.58 7.13
N ASN A 241 -18.08 -5.21 8.21
CA ASN A 241 -17.32 -5.42 9.44
C ASN A 241 -16.59 -6.76 9.47
N ASP A 242 -15.67 -6.91 10.44
CA ASP A 242 -14.85 -8.11 10.67
C ASP A 242 -15.66 -9.41 10.62
N LYS A 243 -16.75 -9.49 11.38
CA LYS A 243 -17.54 -10.72 11.50
C LYS A 243 -18.07 -11.19 10.15
N THR A 244 -18.55 -10.26 9.33
CA THR A 244 -19.10 -10.57 8.01
C THR A 244 -17.97 -10.90 7.04
N TYR A 245 -16.92 -10.09 7.03
CA TYR A 245 -15.74 -10.24 6.18
C TYR A 245 -15.06 -11.59 6.41
N LEU A 246 -14.65 -11.89 7.65
CA LEU A 246 -13.91 -13.11 7.98
C LEU A 246 -14.73 -14.38 7.74
N ARG A 247 -16.05 -14.33 7.96
CA ARG A 247 -16.94 -15.46 7.64
C ARG A 247 -16.98 -15.73 6.14
N LEU A 248 -17.13 -14.68 5.32
CA LEU A 248 -17.16 -14.82 3.86
C LEU A 248 -15.82 -15.30 3.31
N LEU A 249 -14.71 -14.75 3.82
CA LEU A 249 -13.37 -15.20 3.49
C LEU A 249 -13.20 -16.70 3.75
N HIS A 250 -13.50 -17.15 4.98
CA HIS A 250 -13.31 -18.53 5.37
C HIS A 250 -14.07 -19.50 4.43
N ILE A 251 -15.35 -19.22 4.16
CA ILE A 251 -16.20 -20.06 3.31
C ILE A 251 -15.68 -20.11 1.87
N ASN A 252 -15.38 -18.94 1.29
CA ASN A 252 -15.05 -18.85 -0.13
C ASN A 252 -13.62 -19.30 -0.43
N LEU A 253 -12.68 -19.07 0.49
CA LEU A 253 -11.31 -19.59 0.37
C LEU A 253 -11.30 -21.10 0.41
N GLU A 254 -12.02 -21.71 1.37
CA GLU A 254 -12.12 -23.16 1.48
C GLU A 254 -12.76 -23.78 0.23
N LYS A 255 -13.83 -23.17 -0.27
CA LYS A 255 -14.45 -23.58 -1.54
C LYS A 255 -13.46 -23.52 -2.70
N SER A 256 -12.80 -22.38 -2.90
CA SER A 256 -11.88 -22.15 -4.02
C SER A 256 -10.70 -23.12 -4.01
N LEU A 257 -10.11 -23.37 -2.84
CA LEU A 257 -9.02 -24.33 -2.68
C LEU A 257 -9.45 -25.77 -3.02
N ASN A 258 -10.64 -26.18 -2.57
CA ASN A 258 -11.14 -27.54 -2.77
C ASN A 258 -11.60 -27.80 -4.21
N GLU A 259 -12.24 -26.81 -4.84
CA GLU A 259 -12.73 -26.88 -6.22
C GLU A 259 -11.57 -26.87 -7.21
N PHE A 260 -10.66 -25.90 -7.09
CA PHE A 260 -9.62 -25.70 -8.09
C PHE A 260 -8.39 -26.58 -7.88
N ARG A 261 -8.05 -26.91 -6.63
CA ARG A 261 -6.85 -27.67 -6.23
C ARG A 261 -5.58 -27.08 -6.90
N PRO A 262 -5.20 -25.83 -6.57
CA PRO A 262 -4.04 -25.18 -7.18
C PRO A 262 -2.74 -25.88 -6.77
N ASP A 263 -1.66 -25.58 -7.51
CA ASP A 263 -0.29 -25.97 -7.15
C ASP A 263 0.45 -24.82 -6.44
N PHE A 264 -0.05 -23.58 -6.58
CA PHE A 264 0.56 -22.37 -6.05
C PHE A 264 -0.51 -21.30 -5.76
N VAL A 265 -0.31 -20.51 -4.70
CA VAL A 265 -1.23 -19.43 -4.30
C VAL A 265 -0.53 -18.07 -4.40
N VAL A 266 -1.15 -17.13 -5.10
CA VAL A 266 -0.81 -15.71 -5.06
C VAL A 266 -1.84 -15.02 -4.16
N TYR A 267 -1.37 -14.40 -3.09
CA TYR A 267 -2.20 -13.69 -2.13
C TYR A 267 -1.92 -12.19 -2.21
N ASN A 268 -2.88 -11.43 -2.74
CA ASN A 268 -2.86 -9.98 -2.74
C ASN A 268 -3.60 -9.48 -1.49
N ALA A 269 -2.85 -8.92 -0.54
CA ALA A 269 -3.29 -8.71 0.83
C ALA A 269 -3.52 -7.22 1.17
N GLY A 270 -4.21 -6.51 0.27
CA GLY A 270 -4.48 -5.06 0.36
C GLY A 270 -4.98 -4.62 1.73
N THR A 271 -4.48 -3.49 2.20
CA THR A 271 -4.74 -2.93 3.54
C THR A 271 -5.73 -1.76 3.51
N ASP A 272 -6.20 -1.38 2.34
CA ASP A 272 -7.27 -0.40 2.13
C ASP A 272 -8.66 -0.88 2.59
N ILE A 273 -8.79 -2.12 3.04
CA ILE A 273 -9.98 -2.63 3.73
C ILE A 273 -10.11 -2.10 5.17
N LEU A 274 -9.05 -1.50 5.71
CA LEU A 274 -9.02 -1.01 7.09
C LEU A 274 -10.08 0.05 7.32
N GLU A 275 -10.69 0.02 8.51
CA GLU A 275 -11.57 1.09 8.94
C GLU A 275 -10.85 2.45 8.89
N GLY A 276 -11.58 3.45 8.45
CA GLY A 276 -11.03 4.75 8.13
C GLY A 276 -10.65 4.90 6.68
N ASP A 277 -9.99 3.93 6.01
CA ASP A 277 -9.33 4.09 4.69
C ASP A 277 -10.17 4.92 3.68
N PRO A 278 -9.56 5.95 3.03
CA PRO A 278 -10.33 6.94 2.29
C PRO A 278 -10.86 6.42 0.95
N LEU A 279 -10.39 5.26 0.47
CA LEU A 279 -10.75 4.69 -0.82
C LEU A 279 -11.54 3.39 -0.68
N GLY A 280 -11.13 2.49 0.23
CA GLY A 280 -11.73 1.16 0.33
C GLY A 280 -13.12 1.10 0.99
N ASN A 281 -13.39 2.04 1.91
CA ASN A 281 -14.70 2.24 2.55
C ASN A 281 -15.31 0.95 3.19
N LEU A 282 -14.46 0.09 3.73
CA LEU A 282 -14.85 -1.03 4.59
C LEU A 282 -14.63 -0.66 6.06
N ASN A 283 -15.00 -1.55 6.99
CA ASN A 283 -14.84 -1.30 8.42
C ASN A 283 -14.15 -2.48 9.11
N ILE A 284 -12.97 -2.82 8.60
CA ILE A 284 -12.16 -3.93 9.12
C ILE A 284 -11.14 -3.38 10.12
N THR A 285 -11.11 -3.96 11.31
CA THR A 285 -10.16 -3.56 12.35
C THR A 285 -8.75 -4.08 12.04
N PRO A 286 -7.69 -3.50 12.63
CA PRO A 286 -6.34 -4.07 12.56
C PRO A 286 -6.29 -5.54 12.99
N GLU A 287 -7.01 -5.92 14.04
CA GLU A 287 -7.14 -7.32 14.49
C GLU A 287 -7.84 -8.17 13.44
N GLY A 288 -8.87 -7.64 12.77
CA GLY A 288 -9.54 -8.28 11.65
C GLY A 288 -8.58 -8.59 10.50
N VAL A 289 -7.66 -7.69 10.17
CA VAL A 289 -6.61 -7.90 9.17
C VAL A 289 -5.64 -9.00 9.60
N VAL A 290 -5.24 -9.05 10.87
CA VAL A 290 -4.39 -10.14 11.40
C VAL A 290 -5.10 -11.49 11.25
N VAL A 291 -6.37 -11.58 11.66
CA VAL A 291 -7.14 -12.83 11.57
C VAL A 291 -7.36 -13.23 10.10
N ARG A 292 -7.58 -12.27 9.20
CA ARG A 292 -7.65 -12.52 7.75
C ARG A 292 -6.39 -13.22 7.25
N ASP A 293 -5.22 -12.67 7.55
CA ASP A 293 -3.94 -13.19 7.09
C ASP A 293 -3.69 -14.59 7.70
N GLU A 294 -3.99 -14.78 8.99
CA GLU A 294 -3.91 -16.08 9.67
C GLU A 294 -4.79 -17.15 9.01
N ILE A 295 -6.02 -16.81 8.61
CA ILE A 295 -6.93 -17.73 7.90
C ILE A 295 -6.29 -18.16 6.57
N VAL A 296 -5.79 -17.22 5.78
CA VAL A 296 -5.20 -17.51 4.46
C VAL A 296 -3.97 -18.40 4.60
N PHE A 297 -3.02 -18.02 5.46
CA PHE A 297 -1.80 -18.78 5.69
C PHE A 297 -2.08 -20.16 6.30
N SER A 298 -3.02 -20.27 7.24
CA SER A 298 -3.37 -21.57 7.85
C SER A 298 -3.96 -22.52 6.81
N LYS A 299 -4.93 -22.05 6.01
CA LYS A 299 -5.56 -22.88 4.96
C LYS A 299 -4.56 -23.29 3.87
N CYS A 300 -3.68 -22.39 3.45
CA CYS A 300 -2.73 -22.69 2.38
C CYS A 300 -1.57 -23.57 2.85
N ILE A 301 -0.90 -23.19 3.94
CA ILE A 301 0.32 -23.88 4.39
C ILE A 301 0.01 -25.08 5.27
N ARG A 302 -0.82 -24.91 6.32
CA ARG A 302 -1.05 -25.99 7.30
C ARG A 302 -1.97 -27.07 6.75
N ASP A 303 -3.09 -26.66 6.14
CA ASP A 303 -4.11 -27.62 5.71
C ASP A 303 -3.80 -28.25 4.34
N LYS A 304 -3.22 -27.47 3.42
CA LYS A 304 -3.02 -27.88 2.02
C LYS A 304 -1.56 -28.03 1.59
N GLN A 305 -0.59 -27.56 2.40
CA GLN A 305 0.84 -27.57 2.07
C GLN A 305 1.15 -26.90 0.72
N LEU A 306 0.43 -25.84 0.40
CA LEU A 306 0.57 -25.08 -0.84
C LEU A 306 1.60 -23.94 -0.67
N PRO A 307 2.53 -23.80 -1.62
CA PRO A 307 3.40 -22.64 -1.67
C PRO A 307 2.57 -21.37 -1.90
N ILE A 308 2.80 -20.37 -1.05
CA ILE A 308 2.08 -19.09 -1.09
C ILE A 308 3.03 -17.90 -1.18
N VAL A 309 2.74 -16.96 -2.07
CA VAL A 309 3.38 -15.65 -2.05
C VAL A 309 2.36 -14.58 -1.67
N MET A 310 2.70 -13.76 -0.69
CA MET A 310 1.92 -12.60 -0.29
C MET A 310 2.56 -11.34 -0.88
N CYS A 311 1.76 -10.50 -1.52
CA CYS A 311 2.10 -9.09 -1.71
C CYS A 311 1.19 -8.30 -0.76
N THR A 312 1.76 -7.41 0.04
CA THR A 312 0.94 -6.59 0.96
C THR A 312 0.02 -5.64 0.22
N SER A 313 0.33 -5.34 -1.05
CA SER A 313 -0.47 -4.47 -1.91
C SER A 313 -0.81 -3.13 -1.26
N ASP A 314 -1.76 -2.42 -1.84
CA ASP A 314 -1.97 -1.05 -1.49
C ASP A 314 -2.65 -0.83 -0.13
N GLY A 315 -2.67 0.42 0.30
CA GLY A 315 -3.39 0.87 1.48
C GLY A 315 -2.85 2.21 1.91
N ILE A 316 -3.74 3.18 2.04
CA ILE A 316 -3.37 4.55 2.37
C ILE A 316 -3.30 4.66 3.88
N GLU A 317 -2.12 5.03 4.38
CA GLU A 317 -2.01 5.44 5.77
C GLU A 317 -2.77 6.75 5.96
N HIS A 318 -3.83 6.71 6.76
CA HIS A 318 -4.55 7.90 7.18
C HIS A 318 -3.63 8.83 7.94
N LYS A 319 -3.42 10.04 7.40
CA LYS A 319 -2.72 11.07 8.13
C LYS A 319 -3.69 11.81 9.03
N ARG A 320 -3.47 11.74 10.34
CA ARG A 320 -4.20 12.54 11.31
C ARG A 320 -3.65 13.97 11.27
N ILE A 321 -4.40 14.90 10.68
CA ILE A 321 -3.95 16.28 10.50
C ILE A 321 -4.41 17.11 11.70
N PHE A 322 -3.47 17.65 12.44
CA PHE A 322 -3.73 18.54 13.56
C PHE A 322 -3.37 19.98 13.16
N VAL A 323 -4.36 20.87 13.12
CA VAL A 323 -4.18 22.27 12.71
C VAL A 323 -4.28 23.17 13.93
N LEU A 324 -3.18 23.83 14.28
CA LEU A 324 -3.15 24.90 15.27
C LEU A 324 -3.41 26.24 14.58
N PHE A 325 -4.52 26.89 14.92
CA PHE A 325 -4.79 28.27 14.55
C PHE A 325 -4.24 29.21 15.61
N SER A 326 -3.31 30.09 15.22
CA SER A 326 -2.58 30.98 16.12
C SER A 326 -2.51 32.40 15.56
N GLY A 327 -2.31 33.39 16.44
CA GLY A 327 -2.04 34.77 16.01
C GLY A 327 -0.68 34.84 15.30
N SER A 328 -0.57 35.63 14.24
CA SER A 328 0.71 35.81 13.52
C SER A 328 1.85 36.27 14.43
N LYS A 329 3.06 35.78 14.13
CA LYS A 329 4.28 36.11 14.88
C LYS A 329 4.87 37.45 14.41
N GLY A 330 5.27 38.29 15.36
CA GLY A 330 5.96 39.56 15.13
C GLY A 330 7.43 39.36 14.78
N LYS A 331 8.18 40.47 14.69
CA LYS A 331 9.63 40.44 14.41
C LYS A 331 10.46 39.84 15.54
N ASP A 332 9.90 39.82 16.74
CA ASP A 332 10.44 39.17 17.94
C ASP A 332 10.18 37.66 17.98
N GLY A 333 9.44 37.12 17.00
CA GLY A 333 9.12 35.70 16.92
C GLY A 333 7.93 35.27 17.77
N HIS A 334 7.31 36.18 18.52
CA HIS A 334 6.17 35.88 19.38
C HIS A 334 4.85 36.28 18.72
N SER A 335 3.79 35.52 19.02
CA SER A 335 2.44 35.85 18.57
C SER A 335 1.97 37.17 19.20
N TRP A 336 1.22 37.98 18.47
CA TRP A 336 0.54 39.15 19.06
C TRP A 336 -0.54 38.75 20.07
N CYS A 337 -0.97 37.48 20.09
CA CYS A 337 -1.97 36.96 21.00
C CYS A 337 -1.31 36.38 22.28
N PRO A 338 -1.59 36.93 23.48
CA PRO A 338 -1.00 36.45 24.72
C PRO A 338 -1.32 34.98 25.02
N ASP A 339 -2.53 34.51 24.71
CA ASP A 339 -2.94 33.13 24.93
C ASP A 339 -2.19 32.17 24.00
N CYS A 340 -1.89 32.60 22.76
CA CYS A 340 -1.05 31.83 21.83
C CYS A 340 0.39 31.73 22.35
N VAL A 341 0.93 32.79 22.96
CA VAL A 341 2.27 32.78 23.57
C VAL A 341 2.30 31.86 24.79
N ALA A 342 1.23 31.85 25.61
CA ALA A 342 1.15 30.99 26.78
C ALA A 342 1.06 29.49 26.42
N ALA A 343 0.35 29.15 25.34
CA ALA A 343 0.17 27.79 24.87
C ALA A 343 1.35 27.21 24.06
N GLU A 344 2.31 28.05 23.63
CA GLU A 344 3.41 27.64 22.74
C GLU A 344 4.23 26.48 23.33
N LYS A 345 4.63 26.56 24.60
CA LYS A 345 5.45 25.52 25.25
C LYS A 345 4.69 24.19 25.45
N PRO A 346 3.48 24.15 26.05
CA PRO A 346 2.71 22.92 26.16
C PRO A 346 2.49 22.22 24.82
N ILE A 347 2.15 22.99 23.77
CA ILE A 347 1.95 22.43 22.42
C ILE A 347 3.25 21.85 21.87
N GLU A 348 4.37 22.58 21.95
CA GLU A 348 5.64 22.07 21.48
C GLU A 348 6.07 20.77 22.18
N GLU A 349 5.84 20.67 23.49
CA GLU A 349 6.13 19.48 24.27
C GLU A 349 5.25 18.30 23.85
N ALA A 350 3.94 18.51 23.72
CA ALA A 350 3.01 17.48 23.27
C ALA A 350 3.34 17.00 21.84
N VAL A 351 3.61 17.92 20.92
CA VAL A 351 3.97 17.58 19.53
C VAL A 351 5.26 16.77 19.47
N LYS A 352 6.27 17.11 20.28
CA LYS A 352 7.54 16.38 20.33
C LYS A 352 7.41 14.99 20.96
N SER A 353 6.48 14.80 21.88
CA SER A 353 6.40 13.59 22.70
C SER A 353 5.30 12.60 22.28
N SER A 354 4.15 13.09 21.79
CA SER A 354 2.96 12.27 21.55
C SER A 354 2.30 12.49 20.18
N LEU A 355 2.83 13.33 19.29
CA LEU A 355 2.29 13.37 17.92
C LEU A 355 2.47 11.98 17.28
N PRO A 356 1.40 11.33 16.79
CA PRO A 356 1.49 9.96 16.30
C PRO A 356 2.33 9.93 15.02
N SER A 357 2.84 8.75 14.65
CA SER A 357 3.73 8.60 13.47
C SER A 357 3.05 8.97 12.15
N ASN A 358 1.73 8.82 12.07
CA ASN A 358 0.88 9.26 10.96
C ASN A 358 0.33 10.69 11.16
N GLY A 359 0.70 11.37 12.25
CA GLY A 359 0.27 12.72 12.58
C GLY A 359 0.97 13.78 11.75
N VAL A 360 0.21 14.75 11.23
CA VAL A 360 0.74 15.95 10.57
C VAL A 360 0.29 17.17 11.37
N PHE A 361 1.24 17.86 11.98
CA PHE A 361 0.97 19.11 12.69
C PHE A 361 1.18 20.32 11.76
N ILE A 362 0.18 21.20 11.68
CA ILE A 362 0.19 22.41 10.85
C ILE A 362 -0.08 23.62 11.74
N GLU A 363 0.84 24.58 11.77
CA GLU A 363 0.59 25.90 12.37
C GLU A 363 0.04 26.85 11.29
N CYS A 364 -1.17 27.36 11.52
CA CYS A 364 -1.88 28.28 10.64
C CYS A 364 -2.02 29.64 11.33
N PHE A 365 -1.46 30.70 10.73
CA PHE A 365 -1.60 32.04 11.26
C PHE A 365 -2.87 32.71 10.75
N VAL A 366 -3.72 33.18 11.67
CA VAL A 366 -5.00 33.84 11.31
C VAL A 366 -4.84 35.29 10.83
N GLY A 367 -3.60 35.74 10.62
CA GLY A 367 -3.26 37.11 10.30
C GLY A 367 -2.98 37.97 11.54
N ASP A 368 -3.00 39.29 11.35
CA ASP A 368 -2.77 40.25 12.42
C ASP A 368 -4.01 40.43 13.33
N ARG A 369 -3.82 41.15 14.44
CA ARG A 369 -4.89 41.37 15.43
C ARG A 369 -6.11 42.08 14.86
N ALA A 370 -5.92 42.97 13.88
CA ALA A 370 -7.02 43.71 13.27
C ALA A 370 -7.87 42.78 12.39
N SER A 371 -7.21 41.96 11.57
CA SER A 371 -7.83 40.95 10.70
C SER A 371 -8.62 39.90 11.50
N TRP A 372 -8.08 39.47 12.64
CA TRP A 372 -8.77 38.51 13.52
C TRP A 372 -10.01 39.09 14.24
N LYS A 373 -9.96 40.38 14.58
CA LYS A 373 -11.08 41.08 15.23
C LYS A 373 -12.21 41.43 14.28
N ASP A 374 -11.98 41.38 12.96
CA ASP A 374 -13.04 41.52 11.97
C ASP A 374 -14.00 40.33 12.09
N THR A 375 -15.29 40.61 12.27
CA THR A 375 -16.34 39.59 12.32
C THR A 375 -16.47 38.81 11.01
N ASN A 376 -16.02 39.40 9.89
CA ASN A 376 -15.97 38.77 8.57
C ASN A 376 -14.66 38.02 8.31
N CYS A 377 -13.80 37.85 9.33
CA CYS A 377 -12.58 37.06 9.20
C CYS A 377 -12.91 35.67 8.58
N PRO A 378 -12.19 35.23 7.53
CA PRO A 378 -12.49 33.97 6.85
C PRO A 378 -12.48 32.77 7.80
N PHE A 379 -11.59 32.73 8.79
CA PHE A 379 -11.52 31.64 9.77
C PHE A 379 -12.72 31.61 10.74
N ARG A 380 -13.43 32.74 10.92
CA ARG A 380 -14.65 32.81 11.74
C ARG A 380 -15.89 32.41 10.96
N THR A 381 -15.93 32.75 9.67
CA THR A 381 -17.11 32.58 8.80
C THR A 381 -17.07 31.30 7.97
N ASP A 382 -15.90 30.71 7.79
CA ASP A 382 -15.73 29.46 7.05
C ASP A 382 -16.47 28.31 7.74
N SER A 383 -17.15 27.51 6.92
CA SER A 383 -18.08 26.47 7.38
C SER A 383 -17.38 25.30 8.08
N GLN A 384 -16.10 25.08 7.81
CA GLN A 384 -15.30 23.99 8.37
C GLN A 384 -14.58 24.40 9.65
N THR A 385 -14.03 25.62 9.69
CA THR A 385 -13.23 26.09 10.83
C THR A 385 -14.08 26.72 11.93
N ARG A 386 -14.96 27.67 11.59
CA ARG A 386 -15.85 28.41 12.52
C ARG A 386 -15.17 28.78 13.84
N LEU A 387 -13.98 29.39 13.77
CA LEU A 387 -13.22 29.68 14.96
C LEU A 387 -13.88 30.81 15.76
N THR A 388 -14.07 30.59 17.05
CA THR A 388 -14.49 31.64 17.99
C THR A 388 -13.28 32.32 18.62
N ASP A 389 -12.24 31.55 18.92
CA ASP A 389 -11.10 31.95 19.73
C ASP A 389 -9.77 31.42 19.16
N ILE A 390 -8.65 32.00 19.61
CA ILE A 390 -7.29 31.52 19.32
C ILE A 390 -6.46 31.58 20.60
N PRO A 391 -5.55 30.62 20.86
CA PRO A 391 -5.21 29.50 20.00
C PRO A 391 -6.33 28.44 19.97
N THR A 392 -6.49 27.77 18.83
CA THR A 392 -7.40 26.62 18.68
C THR A 392 -6.69 25.50 17.94
N LEU A 393 -6.63 24.31 18.52
CA LEU A 393 -6.09 23.11 17.90
C LEU A 393 -7.25 22.22 17.45
N VAL A 394 -7.24 21.79 16.20
CA VAL A 394 -8.30 20.96 15.60
C VAL A 394 -7.69 19.71 15.01
N GLU A 395 -8.28 18.55 15.28
CA GLU A 395 -8.05 17.39 14.43
C GLU A 395 -8.93 17.50 13.19
N TRP A 396 -8.29 17.84 12.07
CA TRP A 396 -8.94 18.21 10.81
C TRP A 396 -9.84 17.09 10.29
N GLY A 397 -11.08 17.45 9.92
CA GLY A 397 -12.08 16.48 9.45
C GLY A 397 -12.89 15.82 10.58
N THR A 398 -12.60 16.13 11.85
CA THR A 398 -13.33 15.61 13.02
C THR A 398 -13.96 16.76 13.82
N PRO A 399 -14.90 16.48 14.75
CA PRO A 399 -15.38 17.48 15.71
C PRO A 399 -14.38 17.75 16.86
N LYS A 400 -13.30 16.97 16.97
CA LYS A 400 -12.33 17.06 18.09
C LYS A 400 -11.53 18.37 17.96
N ARG A 401 -11.55 19.20 19.00
CA ARG A 401 -10.77 20.43 19.10
C ARG A 401 -10.53 20.85 20.55
N LEU A 402 -9.45 21.59 20.76
CA LEU A 402 -9.11 22.24 22.02
C LEU A 402 -8.98 23.74 21.79
N VAL A 403 -9.48 24.55 22.73
CA VAL A 403 -9.51 26.01 22.63
C VAL A 403 -8.81 26.66 23.83
N GLU A 404 -8.09 27.74 23.56
CA GLU A 404 -7.51 28.66 24.55
C GLU A 404 -6.80 27.96 25.73
N ARG A 405 -7.47 27.90 26.89
CA ARG A 405 -6.92 27.40 28.15
C ARG A 405 -6.67 25.91 28.16
N GLU A 406 -7.41 25.15 27.34
CA GLU A 406 -7.19 23.71 27.20
C GLU A 406 -5.80 23.41 26.60
N LEU A 407 -5.26 24.35 25.82
CA LEU A 407 -3.92 24.27 25.24
C LEU A 407 -2.80 24.68 26.21
N LEU A 408 -3.14 25.03 27.46
CA LEU A 408 -2.15 25.27 28.51
C LEU A 408 -1.75 23.98 29.24
N ASP A 409 -2.52 22.89 29.05
CA ASP A 409 -2.25 21.60 29.65
C ASP A 409 -1.71 20.61 28.61
N THR A 410 -0.42 20.26 28.76
CA THR A 410 0.26 19.32 27.86
C THR A 410 -0.46 17.97 27.80
N GLU A 411 -1.00 17.46 28.91
CA GLU A 411 -1.65 16.15 28.93
C GLU A 411 -2.98 16.15 28.16
N THR A 412 -3.78 17.21 28.27
CA THR A 412 -4.99 17.37 27.45
C THR A 412 -4.67 17.37 25.96
N ILE A 413 -3.57 17.98 25.53
CA ILE A 413 -3.13 17.97 24.12
C ILE A 413 -2.72 16.56 23.69
N LYS A 414 -2.02 15.81 24.55
CA LYS A 414 -1.63 14.42 24.26
C LYS A 414 -2.85 13.52 24.10
N ILE A 415 -3.88 13.70 24.94
CA ILE A 415 -5.14 12.95 24.81
C ILE A 415 -5.75 13.18 23.42
N LEU A 416 -5.77 14.43 22.92
CA LEU A 416 -6.24 14.69 21.55
C LEU A 416 -5.41 13.94 20.49
N PHE A 417 -4.10 13.81 20.67
CA PHE A 417 -3.23 13.07 19.76
C PHE A 417 -3.38 11.55 19.86
N GLU A 418 -3.77 11.03 21.03
CA GLU A 418 -3.83 9.60 21.33
C GLU A 418 -5.25 9.01 21.18
N GLU A 419 -6.30 9.83 21.29
CA GLU A 419 -7.68 9.38 21.08
C GLU A 419 -7.96 9.15 19.59
N ASP A 420 -8.20 7.89 19.22
CA ASP A 420 -8.72 7.50 17.91
C ASP A 420 -10.21 7.88 17.73
#